data_AF-A0A1D1W421-F1
#
_entry.id   AF-A0A1D1W421-F1
#
_cell.length_a   1.000
_cell.length_b   1.000
_cell.length_c   1.000
_cell.angle_alpha   90.00
_cell.angle_beta   90.00
_cell.angle_gamma   90.00
#
_symmetry.space_group_name_H-M   'P 1'
#
loop_
_entity.id
_entity.type
_entity.pdbx_description
1 polymer ?
#
loop_
_entity_poly.entity_id
_entity_poly.type
_entity_poly.pdbx_seq_one_letter_code
_entity_poly.pdbx_strand_id
1 'polypeptide(L)'
;MNHWVLSAFVYIFGTVRSQPVTEIAVCLLLERNTSTIFDYDRSRAAIEMGVQYVNDNVLPSSHVLTTHYVDIGTSCSAKQHIIGYAMQLRESAVDCNVYVGPGCGAAAEILYDVADFYDTPMIGLPAAAAGISAPFSEYENMVRLSITYTSISDVVAHFLIYQNYTTPVFLQDYDASFFKELNTVLVSVMKERYWDLYRTSKFASIQSPREPNIPLMHTKLRQYAKISRVILWIANADIIRAAMVFLAVELYPSPVWGSFTWRKGDEDDERARSAFGCLLLVSLYRPPTDSSDVFWEDVKRLSLKRYNYTLEGSRVPYLGFLPTFVDDGKVDRLGDLKDWPSGGGQLPPNQPLCGFTGDDPACLVHTGNVAIPVVVSLSLVAVVVVLGALFGVRR
;
A
#
# COMPACT_ATOMS: atom_id res chain seq x y z
N MET A 1 -27.16 55.95 61.82
CA MET A 1 -25.78 56.47 61.68
C MET A 1 -24.88 55.59 62.53
N ASN A 2 -23.90 54.82 62.01
CA ASN A 2 -23.28 54.84 60.68
C ASN A 2 -23.09 53.43 60.09
N HIS A 3 -23.54 53.22 58.85
CA HIS A 3 -23.36 51.97 58.07
C HIS A 3 -22.02 51.90 57.30
N TRP A 4 -21.03 52.71 57.67
CA TRP A 4 -19.92 53.09 56.78
C TRP A 4 -18.59 52.32 56.95
N VAL A 5 -18.57 51.22 57.71
CA VAL A 5 -17.32 50.48 58.00
C VAL A 5 -17.18 49.17 57.19
N LEU A 6 -18.25 48.65 56.58
CA LEU A 6 -18.22 47.38 55.84
C LEU A 6 -17.90 47.52 54.33
N SER A 7 -17.86 48.74 53.77
CA SER A 7 -17.68 48.95 52.33
C SER A 7 -16.23 48.93 51.85
N ALA A 8 -15.24 48.84 52.74
CA ALA A 8 -13.81 48.98 52.39
C ALA A 8 -13.10 47.65 52.02
N PHE A 9 -13.70 46.49 52.30
CA PHE A 9 -13.03 45.18 52.15
C PHE A 9 -13.31 44.43 50.83
N VAL A 10 -14.11 44.99 49.92
CA VAL A 10 -14.53 44.30 48.67
C VAL A 10 -13.73 44.77 47.44
N TYR A 11 -12.97 45.86 47.53
CA TYR A 11 -12.25 46.47 46.39
C TYR A 11 -10.80 45.99 46.18
N ILE A 12 -10.40 44.86 46.78
CA ILE A 12 -9.10 44.19 46.50
C ILE A 12 -9.30 42.69 46.18
N PHE A 13 -10.35 42.37 45.43
CA PHE A 13 -10.21 41.33 44.41
C PHE A 13 -9.88 42.04 43.10
N GLY A 14 -8.59 42.12 42.80
CA GLY A 14 -8.15 42.56 41.48
C GLY A 14 -8.83 41.68 40.44
N THR A 15 -9.42 42.30 39.42
CA THR A 15 -9.95 41.58 38.27
C THR A 15 -8.78 40.82 37.63
N VAL A 16 -8.73 39.51 37.88
CA VAL A 16 -7.87 38.61 37.12
C VAL A 16 -8.38 38.67 35.70
N ARG A 17 -7.76 39.56 34.92
CA ARG A 17 -8.08 39.78 33.53
C ARG A 17 -7.62 38.54 32.79
N SER A 18 -8.52 37.56 32.69
CA SER A 18 -8.32 36.35 31.89
C SER A 18 -7.84 36.81 30.53
N GLN A 19 -6.60 36.47 30.17
CA GLN A 19 -6.10 36.73 28.83
C GLN A 19 -7.05 36.02 27.85
N PRO A 20 -7.42 36.66 26.72
CA PRO A 20 -8.19 35.97 25.70
C PRO A 20 -7.40 34.73 25.27
N VAL A 21 -8.04 33.57 25.34
CA VAL A 21 -7.44 32.31 24.88
C VAL A 21 -7.37 32.39 23.35
N THR A 22 -6.17 32.21 22.80
CA THR A 22 -5.95 32.19 21.35
C THR A 22 -6.41 30.85 20.79
N GLU A 23 -7.37 30.87 19.88
CA GLU A 23 -7.79 29.69 19.13
C GLU A 23 -6.75 29.33 18.07
N ILE A 24 -6.47 28.04 17.92
CA ILE A 24 -5.72 27.44 16.81
C ILE A 24 -6.68 26.52 16.08
N ALA A 25 -7.20 26.96 14.94
CA ALA A 25 -8.25 26.28 14.19
C ALA A 25 -7.68 25.21 13.24
N VAL A 26 -8.02 23.95 13.51
CA VAL A 26 -7.70 22.78 12.67
C VAL A 26 -8.86 22.49 11.73
N CYS A 27 -8.69 22.77 10.45
CA CYS A 27 -9.74 22.57 9.45
C CYS A 27 -9.66 21.15 8.87
N LEU A 28 -10.59 20.29 9.28
CA LEU A 28 -10.69 18.90 8.85
C LEU A 28 -11.55 18.82 7.57
N LEU A 29 -10.91 18.69 6.40
CA LEU A 29 -11.60 18.46 5.13
C LEU A 29 -11.43 16.98 4.79
N LEU A 30 -12.38 16.16 5.27
CA LEU A 30 -12.29 14.70 5.24
C LEU A 30 -13.52 14.07 4.60
N GLU A 31 -13.29 13.03 3.81
CA GLU A 31 -14.34 12.21 3.20
C GLU A 31 -15.21 11.55 4.27
N ARG A 32 -16.48 11.28 3.93
CA ARG A 32 -17.43 10.63 4.83
C ARG A 32 -18.25 9.56 4.11
N ASN A 33 -18.71 8.57 4.87
CA ASN A 33 -19.48 7.43 4.38
C ASN A 33 -18.71 6.63 3.31
N THR A 34 -17.41 6.43 3.58
CA THR A 34 -16.48 5.65 2.77
C THR A 34 -15.99 4.42 3.54
N SER A 35 -15.40 3.45 2.82
CA SER A 35 -14.85 2.23 3.42
C SER A 35 -13.38 2.34 3.87
N THR A 36 -12.78 3.54 3.79
CA THR A 36 -11.34 3.78 3.98
C THR A 36 -10.97 4.11 5.44
N ILE A 37 -9.69 4.40 5.71
CA ILE A 37 -9.20 4.81 7.05
C ILE A 37 -9.43 6.29 7.36
N PHE A 38 -9.47 7.11 6.32
CA PHE A 38 -9.54 8.57 6.39
C PHE A 38 -10.98 9.09 6.44
N ASP A 39 -11.95 8.17 6.40
CA ASP A 39 -13.34 8.47 6.68
C ASP A 39 -13.51 9.21 8.02
N TYR A 40 -14.28 10.28 8.03
CA TYR A 40 -14.49 11.09 9.22
C TYR A 40 -15.16 10.33 10.38
N ASP A 41 -16.18 9.51 10.11
CA ASP A 41 -16.87 8.79 11.19
C ASP A 41 -15.97 7.74 11.86
N ARG A 42 -15.01 7.17 11.10
CA ARG A 42 -13.98 6.24 11.57
C ARG A 42 -12.84 6.92 12.33
N SER A 43 -12.39 8.08 11.86
CA SER A 43 -11.17 8.74 12.35
C SER A 43 -11.40 9.75 13.48
N ARG A 44 -12.58 10.39 13.55
CA ARG A 44 -12.87 11.49 14.50
C ARG A 44 -12.56 11.19 15.98
N ALA A 45 -12.74 9.95 16.45
CA ALA A 45 -12.44 9.60 17.83
C ALA A 45 -10.94 9.69 18.14
N ALA A 46 -10.10 9.25 17.22
CA ALA A 46 -8.65 9.39 17.32
C ALA A 46 -8.21 10.86 17.18
N ILE A 47 -8.87 11.62 16.30
CA ILE A 47 -8.62 13.07 16.15
C ILE A 47 -8.96 13.82 17.45
N GLU A 48 -10.15 13.59 18.03
CA GLU A 48 -10.54 14.20 19.31
C GLU A 48 -9.60 13.81 20.45
N MET A 49 -9.15 12.55 20.52
CA MET A 49 -8.15 12.12 21.52
C MET A 49 -6.83 12.88 21.37
N GLY A 50 -6.36 13.07 20.14
CA GLY A 50 -5.14 13.84 19.85
C GLY A 50 -5.30 15.32 20.22
N VAL A 51 -6.40 15.95 19.81
CA VAL A 51 -6.71 17.36 20.12
C VAL A 51 -6.84 17.57 21.63
N GLN A 52 -7.55 16.68 22.33
CA GLN A 52 -7.66 16.72 23.78
C GLN A 52 -6.28 16.56 24.45
N TYR A 53 -5.48 15.58 24.03
CA TYR A 53 -4.13 15.39 24.59
C TYR A 53 -3.24 16.63 24.43
N VAL A 54 -3.28 17.27 23.25
CA VAL A 54 -2.52 18.49 22.96
C VAL A 54 -2.99 19.67 23.83
N ASN A 55 -4.29 19.86 23.99
CA ASN A 55 -4.85 20.89 24.86
C ASN A 55 -4.54 20.66 26.35
N ASP A 56 -4.61 19.41 26.81
CA ASP A 56 -4.44 19.06 28.22
C ASP A 56 -2.96 18.99 28.65
N ASN A 57 -2.02 18.73 27.72
CA ASN A 57 -0.62 18.38 28.07
C ASN A 57 0.48 19.13 27.29
N VAL A 58 0.18 19.78 26.16
CA VAL A 58 1.19 20.34 25.25
C VAL A 58 1.09 21.85 25.11
N LEU A 59 -0.12 22.38 24.92
CA LEU A 59 -0.33 23.82 24.76
C LEU A 59 -0.31 24.57 26.11
N PRO A 60 0.17 25.83 26.14
CA PRO A 60 -0.01 26.69 27.30
C PRO A 60 -1.49 27.07 27.46
N SER A 61 -1.92 27.37 28.68
CA SER A 61 -3.31 27.76 29.00
C SER A 61 -3.82 29.04 28.31
N SER A 62 -2.96 29.74 27.57
CA SER A 62 -3.32 30.87 26.72
C SER A 62 -3.73 30.47 25.29
N HIS A 63 -3.62 29.19 24.92
CA HIS A 63 -3.95 28.69 23.58
C HIS A 63 -4.88 27.47 23.67
N VAL A 64 -5.73 27.28 22.66
CA VAL A 64 -6.58 26.09 22.53
C VAL A 64 -6.67 25.65 21.07
N LEU A 65 -6.44 24.36 20.83
CA LEU A 65 -6.64 23.70 19.55
C LEU A 65 -8.12 23.33 19.39
N THR A 66 -8.74 23.78 18.31
CA THR A 66 -10.15 23.50 17.96
C THR A 66 -10.23 22.80 16.60
N THR A 67 -11.31 22.07 16.33
CA THR A 67 -11.52 21.38 15.06
C THR A 67 -12.77 21.87 14.35
N HIS A 68 -12.61 22.23 13.08
CA HIS A 68 -13.68 22.67 12.18
C HIS A 68 -13.80 21.65 11.04
N TYR A 69 -14.84 20.81 11.08
CA TYR A 69 -15.03 19.73 10.11
C TYR A 69 -15.94 20.16 8.94
N VAL A 70 -15.51 19.81 7.72
CA VAL A 70 -16.32 19.91 6.50
C VAL A 70 -16.39 18.55 5.81
N ASP A 71 -17.61 18.10 5.54
CA ASP A 71 -17.89 16.90 4.76
C ASP A 71 -17.67 17.20 3.27
N ILE A 72 -16.65 16.58 2.69
CA ILE A 72 -16.27 16.77 1.28
C ILE A 72 -16.89 15.72 0.34
N GLY A 73 -17.75 14.83 0.88
CA GLY A 73 -18.42 13.76 0.17
C GLY A 73 -17.68 12.42 0.18
N THR A 74 -18.11 11.52 -0.71
CA THR A 74 -17.74 10.09 -0.72
C THR A 74 -16.73 9.68 -1.81
N SER A 75 -16.49 10.53 -2.83
CA SER A 75 -15.86 10.10 -4.07
C SER A 75 -14.53 10.82 -4.37
N CYS A 76 -13.44 10.06 -4.42
CA CYS A 76 -12.21 10.52 -5.07
C CYS A 76 -12.38 10.56 -6.59
N SER A 77 -12.57 11.76 -7.13
CA SER A 77 -13.00 12.03 -8.51
C SER A 77 -12.25 13.23 -9.07
N ALA A 78 -11.99 13.23 -10.39
CA ALA A 78 -11.37 14.36 -11.08
C ALA A 78 -12.22 15.64 -11.02
N LYS A 79 -13.54 15.52 -10.92
CA LYS A 79 -14.43 16.63 -10.54
C LYS A 79 -14.66 16.57 -9.04
N GLN A 80 -14.28 17.64 -8.36
CA GLN A 80 -14.29 17.77 -6.91
C GLN A 80 -14.55 19.22 -6.52
N HIS A 81 -14.97 19.44 -5.27
CA HIS A 81 -15.44 20.74 -4.77
C HIS A 81 -14.57 21.30 -3.63
N ILE A 82 -13.34 20.80 -3.47
CA ILE A 82 -12.46 21.06 -2.32
C ILE A 82 -12.17 22.55 -2.08
N ILE A 83 -11.95 23.31 -3.15
CA ILE A 83 -11.78 24.78 -3.09
C ILE A 83 -13.04 25.44 -2.52
N GLY A 84 -14.23 25.02 -2.95
CA GLY A 84 -15.51 25.54 -2.44
C GLY A 84 -15.71 25.27 -0.95
N TYR A 85 -15.31 24.09 -0.47
CA TYR A 85 -15.34 23.75 0.96
C TYR A 85 -14.35 24.59 1.78
N ALA A 86 -13.13 24.83 1.26
CA ALA A 86 -12.15 25.70 1.91
C ALA A 86 -12.61 27.17 1.91
N MET A 87 -13.24 27.65 0.84
CA MET A 87 -13.86 28.98 0.78
C MET A 87 -15.04 29.12 1.73
N GLN A 88 -15.88 28.10 1.89
CA GLN A 88 -17.02 28.11 2.81
C GLN A 88 -16.57 28.32 4.27
N LEU A 89 -15.44 27.74 4.68
CA LEU A 89 -14.84 27.99 6.00
C LEU A 89 -14.46 29.48 6.16
N ARG A 90 -13.77 30.04 5.16
CA ARG A 90 -13.38 31.46 5.13
C ARG A 90 -14.60 32.40 5.16
N GLU A 91 -15.64 32.12 4.38
CA GLU A 91 -16.91 32.86 4.39
C GLU A 91 -17.65 32.76 5.74
N SER A 92 -17.49 31.64 6.45
CA SER A 92 -18.01 31.41 7.80
C SER A 92 -17.13 32.03 8.90
N ALA A 93 -16.17 32.88 8.53
CA ALA A 93 -15.17 33.51 9.40
C ALA A 93 -14.26 32.52 10.17
N VAL A 94 -14.06 31.31 9.65
CA VAL A 94 -13.06 30.35 10.15
C VAL A 94 -11.74 30.57 9.41
N ASP A 95 -10.75 31.12 10.12
CA ASP A 95 -9.37 31.23 9.65
C ASP A 95 -8.60 29.96 10.03
N CYS A 96 -8.37 29.07 9.06
CA CYS A 96 -7.70 27.81 9.28
C CYS A 96 -6.21 28.03 9.56
N ASN A 97 -5.70 27.63 10.73
CA ASN A 97 -4.27 27.63 11.03
C ASN A 97 -3.55 26.38 10.50
N VAL A 98 -4.31 25.32 10.20
CA VAL A 98 -3.82 24.11 9.53
C VAL A 98 -4.97 23.43 8.80
N TYR A 99 -4.71 22.96 7.57
CA TYR A 99 -5.62 22.08 6.82
C TYR A 99 -5.26 20.62 7.06
N VAL A 100 -6.26 19.75 7.23
CA VAL A 100 -6.06 18.33 7.54
C VAL A 100 -6.98 17.47 6.68
N GLY A 101 -6.40 16.46 6.04
CA GLY A 101 -7.03 15.75 4.92
C GLY A 101 -6.77 16.45 3.57
N PRO A 102 -7.47 16.07 2.50
CA PRO A 102 -8.33 14.89 2.37
C PRO A 102 -7.50 13.60 2.19
N GLY A 103 -8.19 12.46 2.05
CA GLY A 103 -7.53 11.19 1.75
C GLY A 103 -7.24 10.97 0.26
N CYS A 104 -8.15 11.41 -0.60
CA CYS A 104 -8.01 11.42 -2.05
C CYS A 104 -6.80 12.27 -2.46
N GLY A 105 -5.81 11.67 -3.14
CA GLY A 105 -4.58 12.37 -3.52
C GLY A 105 -4.84 13.53 -4.48
N ALA A 106 -5.70 13.34 -5.48
CA ALA A 106 -6.11 14.40 -6.39
C ALA A 106 -6.82 15.58 -5.67
N ALA A 107 -7.54 15.33 -4.57
CA ALA A 107 -8.17 16.40 -3.80
C ALA A 107 -7.20 17.09 -2.85
N ALA A 108 -6.18 16.38 -2.39
CA ALA A 108 -5.10 16.96 -1.60
C ALA A 108 -4.21 17.89 -2.43
N GLU A 109 -3.89 17.54 -3.67
CA GLU A 109 -3.14 18.44 -4.56
C GLU A 109 -3.91 19.74 -4.86
N ILE A 110 -5.25 19.70 -5.00
CA ILE A 110 -6.04 20.92 -5.22
C ILE A 110 -6.31 21.71 -3.91
N LEU A 111 -6.41 21.05 -2.75
CA LEU A 111 -6.45 21.77 -1.47
C LEU A 111 -5.12 22.46 -1.16
N TYR A 112 -4.01 21.88 -1.61
CA TYR A 112 -2.69 22.48 -1.46
C TYR A 112 -2.61 23.87 -2.10
N ASP A 113 -3.13 24.07 -3.31
CA ASP A 113 -3.15 25.38 -3.98
C ASP A 113 -3.82 26.47 -3.11
N VAL A 114 -4.84 26.09 -2.32
CA VAL A 114 -5.51 27.00 -1.37
C VAL A 114 -4.69 27.19 -0.10
N ALA A 115 -4.11 26.12 0.42
CA ALA A 115 -3.27 26.15 1.62
C ALA A 115 -2.02 27.04 1.40
N ASP A 116 -1.33 26.84 0.29
CA ASP A 116 -0.14 27.58 -0.14
C ASP A 116 -0.44 29.07 -0.41
N PHE A 117 -1.55 29.38 -1.09
CA PHE A 117 -2.00 30.76 -1.31
C PHE A 117 -2.23 31.54 0.00
N TYR A 118 -2.63 30.85 1.07
CA TYR A 118 -2.85 31.43 2.40
C TYR A 118 -1.69 31.18 3.39
N ASP A 119 -0.52 30.73 2.94
CA ASP A 119 0.65 30.39 3.77
C ASP A 119 0.27 29.51 4.99
N THR A 120 -0.65 28.56 4.74
CA THR A 120 -1.27 27.71 5.75
C THR A 120 -0.73 26.29 5.62
N PRO A 121 -0.15 25.67 6.67
CA PRO A 121 0.36 24.31 6.60
C PRO A 121 -0.78 23.30 6.36
N MET A 122 -0.46 22.23 5.64
CA MET A 122 -1.40 21.17 5.29
C MET A 122 -0.88 19.78 5.69
N ILE A 123 -1.73 18.98 6.35
CA ILE A 123 -1.45 17.60 6.74
C ILE A 123 -2.32 16.65 5.88
N GLY A 124 -1.72 16.07 4.84
CA GLY A 124 -2.39 15.09 3.98
C GLY A 124 -2.65 13.77 4.73
N LEU A 125 -3.89 13.26 4.69
CA LEU A 125 -4.33 12.09 5.44
C LEU A 125 -5.20 11.11 4.61
N PRO A 126 -4.60 10.16 3.86
CA PRO A 126 -3.17 10.00 3.60
C PRO A 126 -2.59 10.91 2.49
N ALA A 127 -3.43 11.52 1.64
CA ALA A 127 -2.98 12.16 0.40
C ALA A 127 -1.98 11.27 -0.40
N ALA A 128 -2.28 9.97 -0.50
CA ALA A 128 -1.31 8.95 -0.90
C ALA A 128 -0.78 9.13 -2.33
N ALA A 129 -1.55 9.80 -3.19
CA ALA A 129 -1.21 10.14 -4.57
C ALA A 129 -0.55 11.51 -4.76
N ALA A 130 -0.43 12.35 -3.72
CA ALA A 130 0.22 13.65 -3.88
C ALA A 130 1.68 13.47 -4.35
N GLY A 131 2.05 14.17 -5.41
CA GLY A 131 3.22 13.87 -6.21
C GLY A 131 2.90 13.39 -7.64
N ILE A 132 1.64 13.45 -8.10
CA ILE A 132 1.24 13.15 -9.49
C ILE A 132 1.33 14.41 -10.35
N SER A 133 0.84 15.54 -9.85
CA SER A 133 0.79 16.78 -10.65
C SER A 133 2.13 17.50 -10.71
N ALA A 134 2.95 17.38 -9.66
CA ALA A 134 4.31 17.88 -9.57
C ALA A 134 5.17 16.97 -8.65
N PRO A 135 6.51 17.01 -8.70
CA PRO A 135 7.37 16.40 -7.69
C PRO A 135 7.01 16.83 -6.27
N PHE A 136 7.04 15.92 -5.29
CA PHE A 136 6.65 16.26 -3.91
C PHE A 136 7.51 17.36 -3.24
N SER A 137 8.71 17.65 -3.78
CA SER A 137 9.55 18.77 -3.36
C SER A 137 8.97 20.15 -3.65
N GLU A 138 7.95 20.26 -4.50
CA GLU A 138 7.26 21.52 -4.81
C GLU A 138 6.09 21.80 -3.84
N TYR A 139 5.77 20.87 -2.93
CA TYR A 139 4.70 21.01 -1.94
C TYR A 139 5.26 21.42 -0.58
N GLU A 140 5.96 22.55 -0.53
CA GLU A 140 6.70 23.01 0.67
C GLU A 140 5.80 23.13 1.92
N ASN A 141 4.55 23.53 1.74
CA ASN A 141 3.55 23.67 2.81
C ASN A 141 2.78 22.36 3.15
N MET A 142 3.11 21.22 2.54
CA MET A 142 2.44 19.93 2.80
C MET A 142 3.33 18.93 3.54
N VAL A 143 2.82 18.41 4.66
CA VAL A 143 3.35 17.21 5.32
C VAL A 143 2.38 16.04 5.16
N ARG A 144 2.91 14.80 5.16
CA ARG A 144 2.11 13.57 5.10
C ARG A 144 2.54 12.61 6.20
N LEU A 145 1.57 12.07 6.94
CA LEU A 145 1.79 11.22 8.12
C LEU A 145 1.54 9.73 7.86
N SER A 146 1.55 9.32 6.59
CA SER A 146 1.18 7.97 6.15
C SER A 146 2.06 7.45 5.01
N ILE A 147 1.94 6.14 4.73
CA ILE A 147 2.53 5.54 3.53
C ILE A 147 1.92 6.16 2.27
N THR A 148 2.78 6.45 1.29
CA THR A 148 2.44 7.05 0.00
C THR A 148 2.62 6.04 -1.13
N TYR A 149 2.01 6.27 -2.29
CA TYR A 149 2.28 5.45 -3.48
C TYR A 149 3.75 5.55 -3.91
N THR A 150 4.43 6.68 -3.63
CA THR A 150 5.88 6.84 -3.80
C THR A 150 6.64 5.81 -2.96
N SER A 151 6.32 5.70 -1.67
CA SER A 151 6.96 4.73 -0.76
C SER A 151 6.75 3.27 -1.20
N ILE A 152 5.55 2.92 -1.68
CA ILE A 152 5.28 1.58 -2.23
C ILE A 152 6.15 1.33 -3.47
N SER A 153 6.25 2.33 -4.35
CA SER A 153 7.03 2.26 -5.59
C SER A 153 8.53 2.14 -5.32
N ASP A 154 9.06 2.89 -4.37
CA ASP A 154 10.45 2.79 -3.91
C ASP A 154 10.72 1.37 -3.34
N VAL A 155 9.82 0.81 -2.51
CA VAL A 155 9.98 -0.56 -1.96
C VAL A 155 9.99 -1.62 -3.08
N VAL A 156 9.08 -1.51 -4.05
CA VAL A 156 9.04 -2.41 -5.22
C VAL A 156 10.32 -2.30 -6.04
N ALA A 157 10.79 -1.09 -6.33
CA ALA A 157 12.02 -0.87 -7.08
C ALA A 157 13.26 -1.44 -6.36
N HIS A 158 13.42 -1.15 -5.07
CA HIS A 158 14.53 -1.68 -4.27
C HIS A 158 14.48 -3.22 -4.17
N PHE A 159 13.31 -3.83 -4.04
CA PHE A 159 13.17 -5.30 -4.06
C PHE A 159 13.64 -5.88 -5.40
N LEU A 160 13.19 -5.31 -6.53
CA LEU A 160 13.58 -5.75 -7.87
C LEU A 160 15.10 -5.63 -8.07
N ILE A 161 15.69 -4.50 -7.67
CA ILE A 161 17.14 -4.26 -7.74
C ILE A 161 17.91 -5.26 -6.86
N TYR A 162 17.49 -5.45 -5.60
CA TYR A 162 18.15 -6.34 -4.65
C TYR A 162 18.13 -7.81 -5.10
N GLN A 163 17.08 -8.24 -5.81
CA GLN A 163 16.97 -9.58 -6.40
C GLN A 163 17.58 -9.71 -7.81
N ASN A 164 18.25 -8.67 -8.31
CA ASN A 164 18.77 -8.59 -9.69
C ASN A 164 17.71 -8.86 -10.78
N TYR A 165 16.47 -8.42 -10.54
CA TYR A 165 15.38 -8.48 -11.51
C TYR A 165 15.42 -7.30 -12.46
N THR A 166 15.92 -7.54 -13.67
CA THR A 166 16.21 -6.50 -14.65
C THR A 166 15.12 -6.32 -15.70
N THR A 167 14.26 -7.32 -15.95
CA THR A 167 13.21 -7.24 -16.98
C THR A 167 11.79 -7.50 -16.44
N PRO A 168 11.33 -6.84 -15.36
CA PRO A 168 10.00 -7.08 -14.81
C PRO A 168 8.88 -6.55 -15.73
N VAL A 169 7.72 -7.20 -15.66
CA VAL A 169 6.49 -6.78 -16.34
C VAL A 169 5.49 -6.26 -15.30
N PHE A 170 5.02 -5.04 -15.47
CA PHE A 170 3.98 -4.42 -14.67
C PHE A 170 2.63 -4.52 -15.38
N LEU A 171 1.73 -5.34 -14.85
CA LEU A 171 0.32 -5.40 -15.26
C LEU A 171 -0.48 -4.41 -14.42
N GLN A 172 -0.89 -3.33 -15.07
CA GLN A 172 -1.48 -2.16 -14.44
C GLN A 172 -2.99 -2.18 -14.62
N ASP A 173 -3.74 -2.46 -13.56
CA ASP A 173 -5.20 -2.41 -13.62
C ASP A 173 -5.71 -0.97 -13.44
N TYR A 174 -6.72 -0.62 -14.24
CA TYR A 174 -7.33 0.71 -14.27
C TYR A 174 -8.84 0.70 -13.95
N ASP A 175 -9.39 -0.43 -13.47
CA ASP A 175 -10.81 -0.53 -13.09
C ASP A 175 -11.20 0.39 -11.90
N ALA A 176 -10.29 0.62 -10.94
CA ALA A 176 -10.54 1.49 -9.79
C ALA A 176 -9.52 2.65 -9.67
N SER A 177 -9.99 3.81 -9.20
CA SER A 177 -9.18 5.03 -9.03
C SER A 177 -7.90 4.79 -8.22
N PHE A 178 -7.98 3.98 -7.15
CA PHE A 178 -6.83 3.61 -6.32
C PHE A 178 -5.69 2.98 -7.13
N PHE A 179 -5.99 1.95 -7.94
CA PHE A 179 -4.97 1.30 -8.77
C PHE A 179 -4.49 2.22 -9.87
N LYS A 180 -5.37 3.03 -10.47
CA LYS A 180 -4.99 4.05 -11.47
C LYS A 180 -3.96 5.05 -10.92
N GLU A 181 -4.20 5.62 -9.74
CA GLU A 181 -3.28 6.55 -9.10
C GLU A 181 -1.94 5.88 -8.73
N LEU A 182 -1.99 4.72 -8.07
CA LEU A 182 -0.79 3.94 -7.73
C LEU A 182 0.04 3.59 -8.97
N ASN A 183 -0.60 3.13 -10.05
CA ASN A 183 0.05 2.82 -11.32
C ASN A 183 0.68 4.06 -11.98
N THR A 184 0.10 5.24 -11.76
CA THR A 184 0.60 6.51 -12.30
C THR A 184 1.86 6.95 -11.54
N VAL A 185 1.80 6.97 -10.20
CA VAL A 185 2.96 7.29 -9.34
C VAL A 185 4.09 6.29 -9.56
N LEU A 186 3.78 4.99 -9.64
CA LEU A 186 4.79 3.95 -9.87
C LEU A 186 5.55 4.15 -11.18
N VAL A 187 4.85 4.49 -12.28
CA VAL A 187 5.51 4.78 -13.56
C VAL A 187 6.41 6.02 -13.46
N SER A 188 5.97 7.09 -12.79
CA SER A 188 6.79 8.29 -12.62
C SER A 188 8.02 8.03 -11.76
N VAL A 189 7.86 7.41 -10.59
CA VAL A 189 8.96 7.05 -9.68
C VAL A 189 9.98 6.15 -10.36
N MET A 190 9.53 5.13 -11.10
CA MET A 190 10.42 4.24 -11.85
C MET A 190 11.20 5.02 -12.91
N LYS A 191 10.54 5.90 -13.67
CA LYS A 191 11.16 6.71 -14.73
C LYS A 191 12.16 7.72 -14.19
N GLU A 192 11.85 8.40 -13.09
CA GLU A 192 12.63 9.51 -12.53
C GLU A 192 13.79 9.04 -11.65
N ARG A 193 13.56 8.01 -10.81
CA ARG A 193 14.53 7.56 -9.80
C ARG A 193 15.26 6.26 -10.19
N TYR A 194 14.63 5.40 -11.00
CA TYR A 194 15.10 4.05 -11.30
C TYR A 194 15.20 3.79 -12.81
N TRP A 195 15.72 4.76 -13.56
CA TRP A 195 15.74 4.76 -15.03
C TRP A 195 16.25 3.46 -15.67
N ASP A 196 17.32 2.87 -15.12
CA ASP A 196 17.89 1.61 -15.62
C ASP A 196 16.94 0.42 -15.49
N LEU A 197 16.10 0.40 -14.46
CA LEU A 197 15.05 -0.60 -14.29
C LEU A 197 13.84 -0.25 -15.16
N TYR A 198 13.44 1.02 -15.22
CA TYR A 198 12.33 1.50 -16.05
C TYR A 198 12.51 1.16 -17.54
N ARG A 199 13.69 1.41 -18.11
CA ARG A 199 13.95 1.25 -19.54
C ARG A 199 13.93 -0.21 -20.03
N THR A 200 14.15 -1.16 -19.12
CA THR A 200 14.11 -2.61 -19.38
C THR A 200 12.82 -3.28 -18.89
N SER A 201 12.03 -2.56 -18.09
CA SER A 201 10.70 -2.99 -17.65
C SER A 201 9.66 -2.88 -18.76
N LYS A 202 8.59 -3.66 -18.66
CA LYS A 202 7.41 -3.53 -19.52
C LYS A 202 6.18 -3.13 -18.73
N PHE A 203 5.65 -1.95 -19.00
CA PHE A 203 4.36 -1.50 -18.46
C PHE A 203 3.23 -1.86 -19.44
N ALA A 204 2.18 -2.49 -18.94
CA ALA A 204 1.04 -2.93 -19.74
C ALA A 204 -0.27 -2.72 -18.99
N SER A 205 -1.13 -1.84 -19.52
CA SER A 205 -2.46 -1.60 -19.00
C SER A 205 -3.38 -2.79 -19.23
N ILE A 206 -4.22 -3.07 -18.25
CA ILE A 206 -5.40 -3.91 -18.35
C ILE A 206 -6.59 -3.17 -17.72
N GLN A 207 -7.78 -3.68 -17.96
CA GLN A 207 -8.99 -3.29 -17.25
C GLN A 207 -9.71 -4.59 -16.91
N SER A 208 -9.55 -5.06 -15.67
CA SER A 208 -10.26 -6.27 -15.25
C SER A 208 -11.74 -5.92 -15.03
N PRO A 209 -12.70 -6.81 -15.36
CA PRO A 209 -14.04 -6.67 -14.83
C PRO A 209 -14.01 -6.84 -13.31
N ARG A 210 -15.08 -6.45 -12.62
CA ARG A 210 -15.28 -6.78 -11.19
C ARG A 210 -15.18 -8.28 -10.90
N GLU A 211 -15.43 -9.12 -11.89
CA GLU A 211 -15.26 -10.57 -11.84
C GLU A 211 -14.03 -11.01 -12.68
N PRO A 212 -13.21 -11.97 -12.20
CA PRO A 212 -12.01 -12.42 -12.91
C PRO A 212 -12.30 -13.06 -14.28
N ASN A 213 -11.81 -12.45 -15.37
CA ASN A 213 -11.86 -13.04 -16.71
C ASN A 213 -10.69 -14.01 -16.93
N ILE A 214 -10.80 -15.24 -16.40
CA ILE A 214 -9.71 -16.24 -16.43
C ILE A 214 -9.09 -16.44 -17.83
N PRO A 215 -9.84 -16.54 -18.95
CA PRO A 215 -9.25 -16.65 -20.29
C PRO A 215 -8.36 -15.47 -20.68
N LEU A 216 -8.77 -14.23 -20.39
CA LEU A 216 -7.98 -13.03 -20.65
C LEU A 216 -6.71 -13.02 -19.79
N MET A 217 -6.85 -13.30 -18.50
CA MET A 217 -5.76 -13.31 -17.52
C MET A 217 -4.68 -14.33 -17.92
N HIS A 218 -5.08 -15.57 -18.20
CA HIS A 218 -4.19 -16.64 -18.64
C HIS A 218 -3.52 -16.33 -19.99
N THR A 219 -4.22 -15.66 -20.92
CA THR A 219 -3.65 -15.18 -22.19
C THR A 219 -2.55 -14.13 -21.96
N LYS A 220 -2.80 -13.15 -21.09
CA LYS A 220 -1.82 -12.11 -20.72
C LYS A 220 -0.61 -12.70 -20.01
N LEU A 221 -0.81 -13.57 -19.01
CA LEU A 221 0.28 -14.25 -18.30
C LEU A 221 1.15 -15.07 -19.27
N ARG A 222 0.55 -15.86 -20.17
CA ARG A 222 1.30 -16.60 -21.21
C ARG A 222 2.00 -15.70 -22.22
N GLN A 223 1.46 -14.52 -22.52
CA GLN A 223 2.10 -13.53 -23.38
C GLN A 223 3.39 -13.00 -22.74
N TYR A 224 3.34 -12.63 -21.46
CA TYR A 224 4.45 -11.96 -20.76
C TYR A 224 5.49 -12.93 -20.17
N ALA A 225 5.11 -14.17 -19.86
CA ALA A 225 6.04 -15.23 -19.46
C ALA A 225 7.14 -15.52 -20.51
N LYS A 226 6.93 -15.13 -21.77
CA LYS A 226 7.90 -15.23 -22.88
C LYS A 226 8.98 -14.14 -22.87
N ILE A 227 8.86 -13.13 -22.01
CA ILE A 227 9.83 -12.01 -21.94
C ILE A 227 10.25 -11.67 -20.51
N SER A 228 9.56 -12.19 -19.50
CA SER A 228 9.86 -11.95 -18.09
C SER A 228 9.40 -13.11 -17.21
N ARG A 229 10.16 -13.34 -16.14
CA ARG A 229 9.80 -14.26 -15.07
C ARG A 229 9.17 -13.55 -13.86
N VAL A 230 9.22 -12.21 -13.84
CA VAL A 230 8.75 -11.38 -12.74
C VAL A 230 7.65 -10.48 -13.25
N ILE A 231 6.41 -10.93 -13.02
CA ILE A 231 5.19 -10.19 -13.40
C ILE A 231 4.58 -9.63 -12.12
N LEU A 232 4.65 -8.32 -11.94
CA LEU A 232 3.93 -7.62 -10.87
C LEU A 232 2.55 -7.23 -11.39
N TRP A 233 1.50 -7.70 -10.73
CA TRP A 233 0.12 -7.36 -11.05
C TRP A 233 -0.44 -6.44 -9.98
N ILE A 234 -0.80 -5.21 -10.36
CA ILE A 234 -1.37 -4.19 -9.49
C ILE A 234 -2.88 -4.16 -9.74
N ALA A 235 -3.64 -4.94 -8.97
CA ALA A 235 -5.09 -5.10 -9.05
C ALA A 235 -5.71 -5.51 -7.70
N ASN A 236 -7.05 -5.63 -7.65
CA ASN A 236 -7.79 -6.10 -6.48
C ASN A 236 -7.47 -7.58 -6.16
N ALA A 237 -7.45 -7.95 -4.87
CA ALA A 237 -7.15 -9.28 -4.37
C ALA A 237 -7.94 -10.40 -5.05
N ASP A 238 -9.17 -10.14 -5.49
CA ASP A 238 -10.01 -11.12 -6.19
C ASP A 238 -9.46 -11.47 -7.58
N ILE A 239 -8.92 -10.48 -8.29
CA ILE A 239 -8.18 -10.66 -9.55
C ILE A 239 -6.85 -11.38 -9.27
N ILE A 240 -6.15 -11.02 -8.19
CA ILE A 240 -4.86 -11.62 -7.83
C ILE A 240 -5.00 -13.11 -7.45
N ARG A 241 -6.02 -13.48 -6.68
CA ARG A 241 -6.31 -14.88 -6.32
C ARG A 241 -6.55 -15.73 -7.57
N ALA A 242 -7.32 -15.22 -8.52
CA ALA A 242 -7.59 -15.87 -9.80
C ALA A 242 -6.36 -15.93 -10.75
N ALA A 243 -5.37 -15.05 -10.56
CA ALA A 243 -4.15 -15.00 -11.35
C ALA A 243 -2.99 -15.88 -10.84
N MET A 244 -3.06 -16.40 -9.60
CA MET A 244 -2.01 -17.23 -8.97
C MET A 244 -0.63 -16.55 -8.98
N VAL A 245 -0.55 -15.33 -8.42
CA VAL A 245 0.61 -14.41 -8.53
C VAL A 245 1.66 -14.66 -7.45
N PHE A 246 2.91 -14.25 -7.72
CA PHE A 246 4.08 -14.45 -6.85
C PHE A 246 4.40 -13.28 -5.90
N LEU A 247 3.82 -12.10 -6.11
CA LEU A 247 4.06 -10.89 -5.31
C LEU A 247 2.79 -10.01 -5.27
N ALA A 248 2.37 -9.62 -4.07
CA ALA A 248 1.26 -8.69 -3.82
C ALA A 248 1.62 -7.66 -2.74
N VAL A 249 0.80 -6.61 -2.64
CA VAL A 249 0.93 -5.55 -1.62
C VAL A 249 -0.36 -5.47 -0.80
N GLU A 250 -0.28 -5.79 0.48
CA GLU A 250 -1.34 -5.58 1.47
C GLU A 250 -0.74 -4.86 2.67
N LEU A 251 -0.76 -3.52 2.65
CA LEU A 251 -0.16 -2.72 3.72
C LEU A 251 -0.87 -2.96 5.06
N TYR A 252 -2.19 -3.11 5.02
CA TYR A 252 -3.08 -3.44 6.13
C TYR A 252 -4.37 -4.08 5.57
N PRO A 253 -5.18 -4.78 6.37
CA PRO A 253 -6.47 -5.29 5.91
C PRO A 253 -7.43 -4.15 5.53
N SER A 254 -7.91 -4.11 4.29
CA SER A 254 -8.81 -3.05 3.82
C SER A 254 -9.77 -3.52 2.73
N PRO A 255 -11.07 -3.14 2.78
CA PRO A 255 -12.01 -3.38 1.68
C PRO A 255 -11.57 -2.76 0.34
N VAL A 256 -10.68 -1.76 0.35
CA VAL A 256 -10.21 -1.04 -0.86
C VAL A 256 -9.49 -1.97 -1.84
N TRP A 257 -8.65 -2.88 -1.34
CA TRP A 257 -7.93 -3.87 -2.15
C TRP A 257 -8.48 -5.29 -2.00
N GLY A 258 -9.41 -5.54 -1.09
CA GLY A 258 -9.99 -6.85 -0.82
C GLY A 258 -9.20 -7.64 0.22
N SER A 259 -9.51 -8.94 0.32
CA SER A 259 -8.90 -9.85 1.31
C SER A 259 -7.95 -10.82 0.63
N PHE A 260 -6.66 -10.78 0.98
CA PHE A 260 -5.66 -11.74 0.49
C PHE A 260 -5.74 -13.06 1.26
N THR A 261 -6.87 -13.75 1.12
CA THR A 261 -7.12 -15.10 1.65
C THR A 261 -7.08 -16.14 0.54
N TRP A 262 -6.45 -17.28 0.82
CA TRP A 262 -6.56 -18.46 -0.03
C TRP A 262 -7.96 -19.08 0.04
N ARG A 263 -8.57 -19.04 1.24
CA ARG A 263 -9.86 -19.63 1.57
C ARG A 263 -11.02 -18.66 1.34
N LYS A 264 -11.90 -18.99 0.41
CA LYS A 264 -13.19 -18.33 0.14
C LYS A 264 -14.39 -19.28 0.28
N GLY A 265 -14.17 -20.58 0.44
CA GLY A 265 -15.23 -21.59 0.48
C GLY A 265 -15.74 -22.00 -0.91
N ASP A 266 -14.94 -21.79 -1.96
CA ASP A 266 -15.22 -22.20 -3.34
C ASP A 266 -14.38 -23.42 -3.77
N GLU A 267 -14.60 -23.91 -4.98
CA GLU A 267 -13.91 -25.10 -5.52
C GLU A 267 -12.41 -24.89 -5.82
N ASP A 268 -11.93 -23.64 -5.79
CA ASP A 268 -10.54 -23.28 -6.05
C ASP A 268 -9.69 -23.14 -4.78
N ASP A 269 -10.27 -23.25 -3.58
CA ASP A 269 -9.56 -23.02 -2.30
C ASP A 269 -8.23 -23.80 -2.17
N GLU A 270 -8.18 -25.09 -2.53
CA GLU A 270 -6.93 -25.87 -2.44
C GLU A 270 -5.93 -25.55 -3.58
N ARG A 271 -6.42 -25.08 -4.74
CA ARG A 271 -5.56 -24.55 -5.81
C ARG A 271 -4.97 -23.19 -5.40
N ALA A 272 -5.79 -22.31 -4.86
CA ALA A 272 -5.38 -21.02 -4.30
C ALA A 272 -4.38 -21.22 -3.15
N ARG A 273 -4.63 -22.15 -2.22
CA ARG A 273 -3.70 -22.49 -1.13
C ARG A 273 -2.33 -22.91 -1.64
N SER A 274 -2.29 -23.75 -2.67
CA SER A 274 -1.06 -24.21 -3.30
C SER A 274 -0.29 -23.06 -3.97
N ALA A 275 -1.01 -22.16 -4.67
CA ALA A 275 -0.41 -20.97 -5.29
C ALA A 275 0.08 -19.95 -4.25
N PHE A 276 -0.66 -19.73 -3.17
CA PHE A 276 -0.30 -18.80 -2.09
C PHE A 276 0.96 -19.23 -1.32
N GLY A 277 1.36 -20.50 -1.37
CA GLY A 277 2.68 -20.94 -0.90
C GLY A 277 3.86 -20.29 -1.66
N CYS A 278 3.59 -19.68 -2.82
CA CYS A 278 4.54 -18.89 -3.61
C CYS A 278 4.20 -17.38 -3.60
N LEU A 279 3.35 -16.90 -2.70
CA LEU A 279 2.98 -15.47 -2.64
C LEU A 279 3.89 -14.72 -1.67
N LEU A 280 4.74 -13.84 -2.20
CA LEU A 280 5.36 -12.79 -1.40
C LEU A 280 4.31 -11.71 -1.13
N LEU A 281 4.13 -11.33 0.13
CA LEU A 281 3.23 -10.24 0.51
C LEU A 281 4.04 -9.10 1.13
N VAL A 282 4.00 -7.94 0.48
CA VAL A 282 4.54 -6.70 1.04
C VAL A 282 3.47 -6.11 1.96
N SER A 283 3.73 -6.19 3.26
CA SER A 283 2.90 -5.61 4.31
C SER A 283 3.73 -4.76 5.25
N LEU A 284 3.06 -4.01 6.12
CA LEU A 284 3.70 -3.34 7.24
C LEU A 284 3.91 -4.36 8.40
N TYR A 285 4.98 -4.23 9.19
CA TYR A 285 5.36 -5.11 10.33
C TYR A 285 4.54 -4.82 11.62
N ARG A 286 4.94 -5.26 12.84
CA ARG A 286 5.17 -4.37 14.02
C ARG A 286 6.03 -5.02 15.09
N PRO A 287 6.71 -4.21 15.94
CA PRO A 287 7.03 -4.60 17.30
C PRO A 287 5.77 -4.47 18.19
N PRO A 288 5.25 -5.54 18.82
CA PRO A 288 4.11 -5.43 19.73
C PRO A 288 4.47 -4.59 20.96
N THR A 289 3.63 -3.60 21.28
CA THR A 289 3.78 -2.73 22.46
C THR A 289 2.43 -2.42 23.09
N ASP A 290 2.33 -2.61 24.41
CA ASP A 290 1.07 -2.52 25.18
C ASP A 290 0.35 -1.17 25.01
N SER A 291 1.10 -0.08 24.80
CA SER A 291 0.56 1.27 24.66
C SER A 291 -0.28 1.49 23.40
N SER A 292 -0.01 0.75 22.31
CA SER A 292 -0.78 0.88 21.07
C SER A 292 -2.17 0.24 21.19
N ASP A 293 -2.25 -0.90 21.87
CA ASP A 293 -3.51 -1.63 22.03
C ASP A 293 -4.48 -0.85 22.94
N VAL A 294 -3.97 -0.24 24.02
CA VAL A 294 -4.74 0.66 24.90
C VAL A 294 -5.34 1.82 24.11
N PHE A 295 -4.55 2.48 23.24
CA PHE A 295 -5.04 3.57 22.40
C PHE A 295 -6.22 3.14 21.51
N TRP A 296 -6.14 1.98 20.85
CA TRP A 296 -7.21 1.53 19.96
C TRP A 296 -8.45 1.01 20.68
N GLU A 297 -8.31 0.41 21.86
CA GLU A 297 -9.46 0.11 22.70
C GLU A 297 -10.16 1.40 23.15
N ASP A 298 -9.42 2.45 23.49
CA ASP A 298 -10.01 3.76 23.79
C ASP A 298 -10.67 4.41 22.57
N VAL A 299 -10.08 4.33 21.37
CA VAL A 299 -10.70 4.79 20.12
C VAL A 299 -12.00 4.03 19.85
N LYS A 300 -12.01 2.69 19.89
CA LYS A 300 -13.23 1.87 19.74
C LYS A 300 -14.31 2.26 20.75
N ARG A 301 -13.93 2.35 22.02
CA ARG A 301 -14.80 2.71 23.14
C ARG A 301 -15.39 4.11 22.97
N LEU A 302 -14.60 5.09 22.52
CA LEU A 302 -15.06 6.46 22.29
C LEU A 302 -15.91 6.58 21.02
N SER A 303 -15.55 5.92 19.92
CA SER A 303 -16.36 5.88 18.69
C SER A 303 -17.77 5.39 18.94
N LEU A 304 -17.91 4.29 19.69
CA LEU A 304 -19.20 3.75 20.08
C LEU A 304 -19.92 4.67 21.08
N LYS A 305 -19.24 5.09 22.15
CA LYS A 305 -19.87 5.85 23.25
C LYS A 305 -20.29 7.27 22.87
N ARG A 306 -19.49 8.00 22.08
CA ARG A 306 -19.75 9.42 21.75
C ARG A 306 -20.61 9.58 20.49
N TYR A 307 -20.54 8.66 19.53
CA TYR A 307 -21.18 8.86 18.22
C TYR A 307 -21.95 7.65 17.69
N ASN A 308 -22.15 6.60 18.48
CA ASN A 308 -22.84 5.37 18.06
C ASN A 308 -22.19 4.73 16.82
N TYR A 309 -20.87 4.86 16.67
CA TYR A 309 -20.12 4.30 15.55
C TYR A 309 -19.33 3.06 15.98
N THR A 310 -19.73 1.90 15.49
CA THR A 310 -19.00 0.65 15.70
C THR A 310 -17.89 0.53 14.66
N LEU A 311 -16.63 0.59 15.12
CA LEU A 311 -15.49 0.19 14.31
C LEU A 311 -15.53 -1.34 14.16
N GLU A 312 -15.94 -1.82 12.98
CA GLU A 312 -16.09 -3.26 12.72
C GLU A 312 -14.75 -4.01 12.73
N GLY A 313 -14.70 -5.08 13.52
CA GLY A 313 -13.60 -6.05 13.61
C GLY A 313 -12.46 -5.66 14.56
N SER A 314 -11.60 -6.63 14.88
CA SER A 314 -10.31 -6.42 15.58
C SER A 314 -9.33 -5.54 14.78
N ARG A 315 -9.74 -5.06 13.60
CA ARG A 315 -8.93 -4.47 12.55
C ARG A 315 -9.33 -3.03 12.30
N VAL A 316 -9.19 -2.19 13.33
CA VAL A 316 -9.23 -0.74 13.08
C VAL A 316 -8.05 -0.44 12.16
N PRO A 317 -8.22 0.15 10.97
CA PRO A 317 -7.09 0.31 10.06
C PRO A 317 -6.43 1.68 10.34
N TYR A 318 -5.11 1.64 10.60
CA TYR A 318 -4.39 2.67 11.35
C TYR A 318 -4.06 3.87 10.45
N LEU A 319 -4.34 5.10 10.89
CA LEU A 319 -3.90 6.34 10.23
C LEU A 319 -2.51 6.81 10.69
N GLY A 320 -1.82 6.01 11.51
CA GLY A 320 -0.49 6.29 12.05
C GLY A 320 0.56 5.30 11.56
N PHE A 321 1.78 5.79 11.39
CA PHE A 321 2.93 4.96 11.08
C PHE A 321 3.19 3.89 12.15
N LEU A 322 3.60 2.72 11.67
CA LEU A 322 4.09 1.57 12.42
C LEU A 322 2.97 0.75 13.17
N PRO A 323 2.83 -0.59 12.97
CA PRO A 323 1.51 -1.19 12.57
C PRO A 323 0.95 -2.47 13.32
N THR A 324 0.94 -3.67 12.67
CA THR A 324 0.90 -5.11 13.11
C THR A 324 0.05 -5.67 14.31
N PHE A 325 -0.69 -6.78 14.10
CA PHE A 325 -0.96 -8.00 14.91
C PHE A 325 -1.15 -8.00 16.45
N VAL A 326 -2.43 -8.11 16.84
CA VAL A 326 -3.01 -9.26 17.59
C VAL A 326 -4.31 -9.68 16.86
N ASP A 327 -4.83 -10.89 17.11
CA ASP A 327 -5.83 -11.63 16.30
C ASP A 327 -7.17 -10.91 16.00
N ASP A 328 -7.59 -10.91 14.72
CA ASP A 328 -8.48 -11.99 14.22
C ASP A 328 -8.68 -11.85 12.69
N GLY A 329 -7.75 -12.37 11.90
CA GLY A 329 -7.70 -12.08 10.46
C GLY A 329 -6.38 -12.33 9.76
N LYS A 330 -5.74 -13.45 10.05
CA LYS A 330 -4.42 -13.78 9.52
C LYS A 330 -4.45 -13.88 7.99
N VAL A 331 -3.50 -13.20 7.35
CA VAL A 331 -2.78 -13.84 6.24
C VAL A 331 -2.04 -15.01 6.88
N ASP A 332 -2.46 -16.23 6.59
CA ASP A 332 -1.74 -17.42 7.05
C ASP A 332 -0.30 -17.35 6.50
N ARG A 333 0.70 -17.28 7.39
CA ARG A 333 2.10 -17.47 6.99
C ARG A 333 2.30 -18.94 6.64
N LEU A 334 2.05 -19.27 5.37
CA LEU A 334 2.14 -20.64 4.85
C LEU A 334 3.57 -21.20 4.89
N GLY A 335 4.58 -20.33 4.97
CA GLY A 335 5.98 -20.68 5.16
C GLY A 335 6.87 -19.44 5.34
N ASP A 336 8.15 -19.69 5.59
CA ASP A 336 9.23 -18.71 5.43
C ASP A 336 9.74 -18.72 3.99
N LEU A 337 10.61 -17.76 3.63
CA LEU A 337 11.32 -17.79 2.35
C LEU A 337 12.06 -19.13 2.15
N LYS A 338 12.57 -19.75 3.23
CA LYS A 338 13.24 -21.07 3.21
C LYS A 338 12.36 -22.20 2.67
N ASP A 339 11.04 -22.05 2.78
CA ASP A 339 10.02 -23.03 2.41
C ASP A 339 9.53 -22.80 0.96
N TRP A 340 10.11 -21.82 0.25
CA TRP A 340 9.79 -21.53 -1.16
C TRP A 340 10.09 -22.73 -2.07
N PRO A 341 9.20 -23.09 -3.02
CA PRO A 341 9.32 -24.34 -3.80
C PRO A 341 10.54 -24.50 -4.72
N SER A 342 11.42 -23.51 -4.81
CA SER A 342 12.71 -23.64 -5.50
C SER A 342 13.69 -24.57 -4.75
N GLY A 343 13.49 -24.76 -3.45
CA GLY A 343 14.40 -25.49 -2.57
C GLY A 343 15.60 -24.63 -2.14
N GLY A 344 15.81 -24.51 -0.82
CA GLY A 344 16.95 -23.74 -0.26
C GLY A 344 16.71 -22.24 -0.07
N GLY A 345 15.48 -21.77 -0.25
CA GLY A 345 15.07 -20.42 0.14
C GLY A 345 15.54 -19.28 -0.76
N GLN A 346 15.85 -19.56 -2.03
CA GLN A 346 16.18 -18.54 -3.01
C GLN A 346 14.99 -18.27 -3.93
N LEU A 347 14.73 -16.99 -4.20
CA LEU A 347 13.71 -16.61 -5.17
C LEU A 347 14.12 -17.02 -6.59
N PRO A 348 13.15 -17.18 -7.53
CA PRO A 348 13.45 -17.59 -8.89
C PRO A 348 14.40 -16.58 -9.56
N PRO A 349 15.50 -16.99 -10.23
CA PRO A 349 16.41 -16.03 -10.88
C PRO A 349 15.75 -15.34 -12.09
N ASN A 350 16.20 -14.13 -12.43
CA ASN A 350 15.60 -13.24 -13.46
C ASN A 350 15.22 -13.93 -14.78
N GLN A 351 16.08 -14.85 -15.26
CA GLN A 351 15.85 -15.65 -16.46
C GLN A 351 15.68 -17.14 -16.10
N PRO A 352 14.82 -17.91 -16.80
CA PRO A 352 14.82 -19.37 -16.71
C PRO A 352 16.14 -19.98 -17.20
N LEU A 353 16.52 -21.16 -16.68
CA LEU A 353 17.75 -21.86 -17.09
C LEU A 353 17.83 -22.12 -18.60
N CYS A 354 16.67 -22.36 -19.24
CA CYS A 354 16.56 -22.62 -20.68
C CYS A 354 16.19 -21.36 -21.48
N GLY A 355 16.32 -20.15 -20.90
CA GLY A 355 15.82 -18.92 -21.49
C GLY A 355 14.28 -18.87 -21.52
N PHE A 356 13.72 -17.75 -21.97
CA PHE A 356 12.26 -17.58 -22.06
C PHE A 356 11.62 -18.34 -23.23
N THR A 357 12.42 -18.70 -24.23
CA THR A 357 12.03 -19.40 -25.45
C THR A 357 12.38 -20.90 -25.43
N GLY A 358 13.12 -21.38 -24.42
CA GLY A 358 13.48 -22.79 -24.26
C GLY A 358 14.70 -23.25 -25.06
N ASP A 359 15.39 -22.32 -25.72
CA ASP A 359 16.48 -22.51 -26.68
C ASP A 359 17.87 -22.12 -26.15
N ASP A 360 17.98 -21.70 -24.89
CA ASP A 360 19.28 -21.34 -24.29
C ASP A 360 20.23 -22.56 -24.28
N PRO A 361 21.48 -22.43 -24.77
CA PRO A 361 22.46 -23.52 -24.78
C PRO A 361 22.71 -24.17 -23.41
N ALA A 362 22.50 -23.47 -22.29
CA ALA A 362 22.60 -24.04 -20.95
C ALA A 362 21.61 -25.21 -20.72
N CYS A 363 20.46 -25.19 -21.42
CA CYS A 363 19.48 -26.27 -21.42
C CYS A 363 20.00 -27.54 -22.13
N LEU A 364 20.76 -27.36 -23.22
CA LEU A 364 21.23 -28.44 -24.10
C LEU A 364 22.35 -29.28 -23.47
N VAL A 365 23.08 -28.72 -22.50
CA VAL A 365 24.13 -29.45 -21.76
C VAL A 365 23.54 -30.60 -20.93
N HIS A 366 22.31 -30.45 -20.42
CA HIS A 366 21.65 -31.51 -19.63
C HIS A 366 21.01 -32.63 -20.46
N THR A 367 20.80 -32.44 -21.77
CA THR A 367 20.37 -33.50 -22.70
C THR A 367 21.53 -34.11 -23.50
N GLY A 368 22.75 -33.57 -23.36
CA GLY A 368 23.92 -33.82 -24.21
C GLY A 368 24.69 -35.12 -24.01
N ASN A 369 24.14 -36.17 -23.37
CA ASN A 369 24.85 -37.45 -23.18
C ASN A 369 24.43 -38.58 -24.15
N VAL A 370 23.74 -38.24 -25.25
CA VAL A 370 23.37 -39.21 -26.33
C VAL A 370 24.60 -39.68 -27.14
N ALA A 371 25.72 -38.94 -27.11
CA ALA A 371 26.95 -39.34 -27.80
C ALA A 371 27.59 -40.63 -27.22
N ILE A 372 27.50 -40.84 -25.90
CA ILE A 372 28.11 -41.98 -25.20
C ILE A 372 27.52 -43.33 -25.67
N PRO A 373 26.19 -43.58 -25.65
CA PRO A 373 25.64 -44.87 -26.09
C PRO A 373 25.88 -45.15 -27.58
N VAL A 374 25.93 -44.12 -28.45
CA VAL A 374 26.21 -44.32 -29.89
C VAL A 374 27.65 -44.78 -30.12
N VAL A 375 28.63 -44.14 -29.46
CA VAL A 375 30.05 -44.53 -29.56
C VAL A 375 30.30 -45.92 -28.98
N VAL A 376 29.69 -46.25 -27.83
CA VAL A 376 29.78 -47.60 -27.23
C VAL A 376 29.17 -48.66 -28.15
N SER A 377 28.02 -48.38 -28.77
CA SER A 377 27.35 -49.32 -29.68
C SER A 377 28.18 -49.60 -30.95
N LEU A 378 28.72 -48.56 -31.59
CA LEU A 378 29.59 -48.72 -32.77
C LEU A 378 30.88 -49.48 -32.44
N SER A 379 31.46 -49.22 -31.27
CA SER A 379 32.65 -49.94 -30.78
C SER A 379 32.37 -51.44 -30.58
N LEU A 380 31.21 -51.79 -30.00
CA LEU A 380 30.79 -53.18 -29.79
C LEU A 380 30.56 -53.92 -31.11
N VAL A 381 29.92 -53.27 -32.10
CA VAL A 381 29.73 -53.84 -33.44
C VAL A 381 31.08 -54.08 -34.13
N ALA A 382 32.01 -53.13 -34.06
CA ALA A 382 33.35 -53.30 -34.62
C ALA A 382 34.11 -54.48 -33.98
N VAL A 383 34.05 -54.62 -32.66
CA VAL A 383 34.66 -55.75 -31.93
C VAL A 383 34.03 -57.08 -32.34
N VAL A 384 32.70 -57.17 -32.44
CA VAL A 384 32.01 -58.40 -32.88
C VAL A 384 32.36 -58.76 -34.33
N VAL A 385 32.48 -57.79 -35.24
CA VAL A 385 32.89 -58.04 -36.63
C VAL A 385 34.35 -58.51 -36.70
N VAL A 386 35.26 -57.88 -35.95
CA VAL A 386 36.68 -58.28 -35.90
C VAL A 386 36.85 -59.68 -35.29
N LEU A 387 36.15 -59.99 -34.19
CA LEU A 387 36.15 -61.34 -33.61
C LEU A 387 35.52 -62.35 -34.57
N GLY A 388 34.41 -62.02 -35.21
CA GLY A 388 33.76 -62.85 -36.22
C GLY A 388 34.68 -63.18 -37.40
N ALA A 389 35.48 -62.21 -37.87
CA ALA A 389 36.49 -62.42 -38.90
C ALA A 389 37.67 -63.29 -38.40
N LEU A 390 38.20 -63.01 -37.20
CA LEU A 390 39.34 -63.75 -36.64
C LEU A 390 39.01 -65.21 -36.31
N PHE A 391 37.80 -65.50 -35.84
CA PHE A 391 37.36 -66.85 -35.50
C PHE A 391 36.65 -67.57 -36.67
N GLY A 392 36.05 -66.84 -37.62
CA GLY A 392 35.41 -67.42 -38.80
C GLY A 392 36.38 -67.92 -39.89
N VAL A 393 37.61 -67.39 -39.92
CA VAL A 393 38.66 -67.80 -40.90
C VAL A 393 39.41 -69.07 -40.47
N ARG A 394 39.06 -69.68 -39.32
CA ARG A 394 39.57 -71.00 -38.89
C ARG A 394 38.47 -72.09 -38.95
N ARG A 395 38.08 -72.46 -40.18
CA ARG A 395 37.48 -73.76 -40.51
C ARG A 395 37.98 -74.24 -41.86
#